data_AF-A0A372L773-F1
#
_entry.id   AF-A0A372L773-F1
#
_cell.length_a   1.000
_cell.length_b   1.000
_cell.length_c   1.000
_cell.angle_alpha   90.00
_cell.angle_beta   90.00
_cell.angle_gamma   90.00
#
_symmetry.space_group_name_H-M   'P 1'
#
loop_
_entity.id
_entity.type
_entity.pdbx_description
1 polymer ?
#
loop_
_entity_poly.entity_id
_entity_poly.type
_entity_poly.pdbx_seq_one_letter_code
_entity_poly.pdbx_strand_id
1 'polypeptide(L)' 'MTTEQLLRNIEECRERMIDLASYTSMADHEVVKASTELDRLINQYFHLTKKQ' A
#
# COMPACT_ATOMS: atom_id res chain seq x y z
N MET A 1 7.58 -12.93 6.16
CA MET A 1 6.49 -11.98 6.40
C MET A 1 5.21 -12.79 6.50
N THR A 2 4.49 -12.71 7.62
CA THR A 2 3.19 -13.38 7.78
C THR A 2 2.08 -12.59 7.09
N THR A 3 0.93 -13.22 6.88
CA THR A 3 -0.26 -12.55 6.34
C THR A 3 -0.69 -11.35 7.20
N GLU A 4 -0.57 -11.46 8.53
CA GLU A 4 -0.91 -10.36 9.46
C GLU A 4 0.06 -9.18 9.37
N GLN A 5 1.37 -9.46 9.26
CA GLN A 5 2.38 -8.43 9.04
C GLN A 5 2.15 -7.71 7.71
N LEU A 6 1.73 -8.45 6.69
CA LEU A 6 1.44 -7.88 5.38
C LEU A 6 0.19 -6.98 5.41
N LEU A 7 -0.89 -7.41 6.07
CA LEU A 7 -2.09 -6.59 6.27
C LEU A 7 -1.78 -5.29 7.02
N ARG A 8 -0.94 -5.37 8.05
CA ARG A 8 -0.49 -4.17 8.77
C ARG A 8 0.27 -3.20 7.86
N ASN A 9 1.21 -3.71 7.06
CA ASN A 9 1.97 -2.88 6.13
C ASN A 9 1.07 -2.26 5.04
N ILE A 10 0.02 -2.97 4.60
CA ILE A 10 -0.98 -2.43 3.66
C ILE A 10 -1.69 -1.23 4.29
N GLU A 11 -2.16 -1.33 5.54
CA GLU A 11 -2.87 -0.24 6.19
C GLU A 11 -1.94 0.96 6.46
N GLU A 12 -0.72 0.72 6.95
CA GLU A 12 0.27 1.80 7.16
C GLU A 12 0.61 2.53 5.85
N CYS A 13 0.75 1.79 4.74
CA CYS A 13 0.99 2.37 3.42
C CYS A 13 -0.22 3.16 2.91
N ARG A 14 -1.44 2.66 3.16
CA ARG A 14 -2.70 3.33 2.81
C ARG A 14 -2.85 4.65 3.56
N GLU A 15 -2.62 4.67 4.87
CA GLU A 15 -2.68 5.89 5.68
C GLU A 15 -1.69 6.93 5.17
N ARG A 16 -0.44 6.54 4.90
CA ARG A 16 0.58 7.43 4.35
C ARG A 16 0.17 8.01 2.99
N MET A 17 -0.41 7.19 2.11
CA MET A 17 -0.86 7.65 0.79
C MET A 17 -1.99 8.69 0.92
N ILE A 18 -2.95 8.45 1.82
CA ILE A 18 -4.05 9.38 2.10
C ILE A 18 -3.53 10.69 2.67
N ASP A 19 -2.59 10.62 3.62
CA ASP A 19 -1.98 11.79 4.24
C ASP A 19 -1.25 12.64 3.19
N LEU A 20 -0.37 12.02 2.37
CA LEU A 20 0.33 12.69 1.29
C LEU A 20 -0.64 13.34 0.28
N ALA A 21 -1.69 12.62 -0.11
CA ALA A 21 -2.70 13.11 -1.04
C ALA A 21 -3.60 14.21 -0.46
N SER A 22 -3.66 14.35 0.87
CA SER A 22 -4.41 15.42 1.53
C SER A 22 -3.68 16.76 1.47
N TYR A 23 -2.34 16.75 1.38
CA TYR A 23 -1.51 17.95 1.32
C TYR A 23 -0.95 18.25 -0.07
N THR A 24 -1.01 17.29 -1.00
CA THR A 24 -0.40 17.40 -2.34
C THR A 24 -1.36 16.94 -3.42
N SER A 25 -1.06 17.27 -4.68
CA SER A 25 -1.81 16.75 -5.82
C SER A 25 -1.61 15.24 -5.94
N MET A 26 -2.60 14.50 -6.44
CA MET A 26 -2.47 13.05 -6.72
C MET A 26 -1.36 12.72 -7.74
N ALA A 27 -0.87 13.72 -8.48
CA ALA A 27 0.28 13.61 -9.39
C ALA A 27 1.63 13.86 -8.71
N ASP A 28 1.63 14.16 -7.40
CA ASP A 28 2.86 14.30 -6.62
C ASP A 28 3.62 12.97 -6.62
N HIS A 29 4.94 13.08 -6.81
CA HIS A 29 5.81 11.93 -6.94
C HIS A 29 5.77 11.02 -5.70
N GLU A 30 5.57 11.58 -4.51
CA GLU A 30 5.46 10.81 -3.27
C GLU A 30 4.11 10.10 -3.16
N VAL A 31 3.02 10.68 -3.67
CA VAL A 31 1.70 10.01 -3.74
C VAL A 31 1.75 8.85 -4.73
N VAL A 32 2.35 9.04 -5.91
CA VAL A 32 2.50 7.98 -6.92
C VAL A 32 3.37 6.85 -6.40
N LYS A 33 4.46 7.17 -5.69
CA LYS A 33 5.33 6.18 -5.06
C LYS A 33 4.60 5.38 -3.97
N ALA A 34 3.87 6.05 -3.09
CA ALA A 34 3.06 5.39 -2.07
C ALA A 34 1.97 4.51 -2.69
N SER A 35 1.29 4.98 -3.75
CA SER A 35 0.31 4.18 -4.49
C SER A 35 0.92 2.93 -5.13
N THR A 36 2.12 3.04 -5.67
CA THR A 36 2.83 1.89 -6.29
C THR A 36 3.23 0.86 -5.24
N GLU A 37 3.67 1.32 -4.07
CA GLU A 37 4.01 0.46 -2.94
C GLU A 37 2.77 -0.26 -2.38
N LEU A 38 1.65 0.45 -2.27
CA LEU A 38 0.37 -0.12 -1.83
C LEU A 38 -0.11 -1.22 -2.79
N ASP A 39 -0.07 -0.98 -4.10
CA ASP A 39 -0.44 -1.96 -5.11
C ASP A 39 0.42 -3.23 -5.03
N ARG A 40 1.73 -3.08 -4.83
CA ARG A 40 2.64 -4.22 -4.63
C ARG A 40 2.28 -5.03 -3.39
N LEU A 41 2.00 -4.38 -2.26
CA LEU A 41 1.64 -5.06 -1.01
C LEU A 41 0.32 -5.83 -1.15
N ILE A 42 -0.69 -5.21 -1.78
CA ILE A 42 -1.98 -5.84 -2.07
C ILE A 42 -1.81 -7.06 -2.98
N ASN A 43 -1.01 -6.95 -4.04
CA ASN A 43 -0.73 -8.06 -4.95
C ASN A 43 0.02 -9.20 -4.24
N GLN A 44 0.98 -8.88 -3.37
CA GLN A 44 1.63 -9.89 -2.53
C GLN A 44 0.63 -10.62 -1.63
N TYR A 45 -0.33 -9.88 -1.05
CA TYR A 45 -1.36 -10.46 -0.19
C TYR A 45 -2.28 -11.37 -0.99
N PHE A 46 -2.73 -10.93 -2.17
CA PHE A 46 -3.52 -11.75 -3.07
C PHE A 46 -2.79 -13.03 -3.48
N HIS A 47 -1.49 -12.96 -3.77
CA HIS A 47 -0.72 -14.16 -4.13
C HIS A 47 -0.56 -15.15 -2.97
N LEU A 48 -0.41 -14.64 -1.74
CA LEU A 48 -0.31 -15.48 -0.54
C LEU A 48 -1.65 -16.13 -0.19
N THR A 49 -2.76 -15.40 -0.36
CA THR A 49 -4.10 -15.89 -0.03
C THR A 49 -4.75 -16.72 -1.15
N LYS A 50 -4.44 -16.48 -2.44
CA LYS A 50 -4.88 -17.35 -3.56
C LYS A 50 -4.17 -18.71 -3.63
N LYS A 51 -3.04 -18.88 -2.94
CA LYS A 51 -2.32 -20.15 -2.85
C LYS A 51 -2.79 -21.06 -1.71
N GLN A 52 -3.83 -20.65 -0.98
CA GLN A 52 -4.52 -21.47 0.03
C GLN A 52 -5.80 -22.05 -0.58
#